data_AF-A0A660Z496-F1
#
_entry.id   AF-A0A660Z496-F1
#
_cell.length_a   1.000
_cell.length_b   1.000
_cell.length_c   1.000
_cell.angle_alpha   90.00
_cell.angle_beta   90.00
_cell.angle_gamma   90.00
#
_symmetry.space_group_name_H-M   'P 1'
#
loop_
_entity.id
_entity.type
_entity.pdbx_description
1 polymer ?
#
loop_
_entity_poly.entity_id
_entity_poly.type
_entity_poly.pdbx_seq_one_letter_code
_entity_poly.pdbx_strand_id
1 'polypeptide(L)'
;MSKKRKKQMKILFVLALAALLSTTGFPQEKLEADIDFAYQNAKKGIYWALSNIPEKKTKLESDLIADDKLYAVVKLHKEVNGIKVESTGFYHSNEVRIKVYKSFDSLEKDGYLKKEGEEE
;
A
#
# COMPACT_ATOMS: atom_id res chain seq x y z
N MET A 1 53.54 10.48 27.85
CA MET A 1 52.55 9.50 27.37
C MET A 1 53.21 8.49 26.43
N SER A 2 53.19 7.19 26.74
CA SER A 2 53.91 6.14 25.99
C SER A 2 53.42 6.03 24.53
N LYS A 3 54.35 5.80 23.58
CA LYS A 3 54.05 5.55 22.14
C LYS A 3 52.97 4.47 21.96
N LYS A 4 52.95 3.45 22.84
CA LYS A 4 51.96 2.37 22.85
C LYS A 4 50.54 2.87 23.17
N ARG A 5 50.40 3.77 24.15
CA ARG A 5 49.10 4.37 24.53
C ARG A 5 48.54 5.29 23.44
N LYS A 6 49.41 6.07 22.78
CA LYS A 6 49.02 6.89 21.60
C LYS A 6 48.49 6.02 20.45
N LYS A 7 49.15 4.88 20.18
CA LYS A 7 48.70 3.94 19.13
C LYS A 7 47.34 3.32 19.48
N GLN A 8 47.13 2.92 20.73
CA GLN A 8 45.85 2.35 21.17
C GLN A 8 44.70 3.36 21.11
N MET A 9 44.91 4.61 21.54
CA MET A 9 43.90 5.67 21.39
C MET A 9 43.53 5.94 19.94
N LYS A 10 44.50 5.92 19.02
CA LYS A 10 44.22 6.09 17.58
C LYS A 10 43.38 4.95 17.03
N ILE A 11 43.66 3.71 17.42
CA ILE A 11 42.88 2.53 17.00
C ILE A 11 41.45 2.61 17.56
N LEU A 12 41.30 2.94 18.84
CA LEU A 12 39.98 3.12 19.46
C LEU A 12 39.19 4.25 18.79
N PHE A 13 39.84 5.35 18.43
CA PHE A 13 39.20 6.46 17.74
C PHE A 13 38.73 6.08 16.32
N VAL A 14 39.53 5.32 15.58
CA VAL A 14 39.16 4.80 14.25
C VAL A 14 38.00 3.81 14.34
N LEU A 15 37.99 2.93 15.34
CA LEU A 15 36.90 1.98 15.57
C LEU A 15 35.60 2.70 15.98
N ALA A 16 35.69 3.72 16.84
CA ALA A 16 34.54 4.55 17.21
C ALA A 16 33.97 5.31 16.00
N LEU A 17 34.84 5.84 15.14
CA LEU A 17 34.43 6.53 13.92
C LEU A 17 33.76 5.59 12.91
N ALA A 18 34.28 4.37 12.75
CA ALA A 18 33.67 3.34 11.91
C ALA A 18 32.28 2.91 12.41
N ALA A 19 32.10 2.77 13.74
CA ALA A 19 30.82 2.43 14.34
C ALA A 19 29.77 3.56 14.19
N LEU A 20 30.19 4.83 14.22
CA LEU A 20 29.31 5.98 13.98
C LEU A 20 28.84 6.09 12.52
N LEU A 21 29.64 5.61 11.56
CA LEU A 21 29.27 5.60 10.14
C LEU A 21 28.31 4.45 9.79
N SER A 22 28.23 3.40 10.61
CA SER A 22 27.30 2.27 10.38
C SER A 22 25.84 2.55 10.79
N THR A 23 25.52 3.69 11.40
CA THR A 23 24.15 4.00 11.86
C THR A 23 23.31 4.81 10.88
N THR A 24 23.78 5.01 9.65
CA THR A 24 22.95 5.62 8.60
C THR A 24 22.01 4.56 8.03
N GLY A 25 20.87 4.35 8.70
CA GLY A 25 19.76 3.57 8.13
C GLY A 25 19.46 4.09 6.72
N PHE A 26 19.36 3.18 5.76
CA PHE A 26 19.34 3.51 4.35
C PHE A 26 18.05 4.28 4.03
N PRO A 27 18.11 5.56 3.59
CA PRO A 27 16.90 6.32 3.23
C PRO A 27 16.07 5.64 2.15
N GLN A 28 16.69 4.75 1.36
CA GLN A 28 16.04 3.89 0.41
C GLN A 28 15.10 2.86 1.06
N GLU A 29 15.52 2.17 2.13
CA GLU A 29 14.68 1.17 2.82
C GLU A 29 13.42 1.81 3.41
N LYS A 30 13.52 3.03 3.95
CA LYS A 30 12.37 3.77 4.45
C LYS A 30 11.40 4.13 3.33
N LEU A 31 11.90 4.59 2.18
CA LEU A 31 11.06 4.92 1.04
C LEU A 31 10.34 3.68 0.51
N GLU A 32 11.04 2.55 0.38
CA GLU A 32 10.46 1.27 -0.04
C GLU A 32 9.35 0.83 0.93
N ALA A 33 9.60 0.90 2.25
CA ALA A 33 8.58 0.58 3.25
C ALA A 33 7.35 1.51 3.15
N ASP A 34 7.55 2.81 2.98
CA ASP A 34 6.45 3.77 2.85
C ASP A 34 5.61 3.50 1.57
N ILE A 35 6.25 3.11 0.46
CA ILE A 35 5.58 2.67 -0.78
C ILE A 35 4.78 1.39 -0.53
N ASP A 36 5.36 0.42 0.18
CA ASP A 36 4.69 -0.83 0.50
C ASP A 36 3.43 -0.59 1.34
N PHE A 37 3.48 0.30 2.33
CA PHE A 37 2.29 0.69 3.10
C PHE A 37 1.20 1.32 2.22
N ALA A 38 1.56 2.25 1.33
CA ALA A 38 0.61 2.82 0.37
C ALA A 38 0.01 1.74 -0.55
N TYR A 39 0.81 0.78 -1.01
CA TYR A 39 0.35 -0.35 -1.81
C TYR A 39 -0.61 -1.27 -1.03
N GLN A 40 -0.34 -1.58 0.25
CA GLN A 40 -1.27 -2.33 1.09
C GLN A 40 -2.61 -1.60 1.23
N ASN A 41 -2.58 -0.27 1.39
CA ASN A 41 -3.79 0.53 1.50
C ASN A 41 -4.59 0.54 0.19
N ALA A 42 -3.92 0.63 -0.96
CA ALA A 42 -4.55 0.52 -2.26
C ALA A 42 -5.25 -0.85 -2.43
N LYS A 43 -4.61 -1.95 -2.02
CA LYS A 43 -5.21 -3.30 -2.05
C LYS A 43 -6.46 -3.40 -1.18
N LYS A 44 -6.45 -2.83 0.03
CA LYS A 44 -7.65 -2.78 0.88
C LYS A 44 -8.81 -2.10 0.15
N GLY A 45 -8.53 -1.00 -0.56
CA GLY A 45 -9.53 -0.33 -1.38
C GLY A 45 -10.05 -1.17 -2.55
N ILE A 46 -9.20 -1.98 -3.20
CA ILE A 46 -9.65 -2.95 -4.22
C ILE A 46 -10.61 -3.96 -3.60
N TYR A 47 -10.24 -4.60 -2.49
CA TYR A 47 -11.08 -5.62 -1.85
C TYR A 47 -12.41 -5.03 -1.38
N TRP A 48 -12.37 -3.85 -0.76
CA TRP A 48 -13.59 -3.16 -0.38
C TRP A 48 -14.50 -2.88 -1.57
N ALA A 49 -13.95 -2.41 -2.70
CA ALA A 49 -14.73 -2.14 -3.91
C ALA A 49 -15.43 -3.41 -4.45
N LEU A 50 -14.70 -4.53 -4.48
CA LEU A 50 -15.22 -5.81 -4.96
C LEU A 50 -16.33 -6.34 -4.06
N SER A 51 -16.26 -6.13 -2.74
CA SER A 51 -17.32 -6.49 -1.80
C SER A 51 -18.51 -5.54 -1.80
N ASN A 52 -18.41 -4.37 -2.46
CA ASN A 52 -19.45 -3.34 -2.47
C ASN A 52 -19.90 -2.98 -3.90
N ILE A 53 -19.80 -3.93 -4.85
CA ILE A 53 -20.23 -3.69 -6.23
C ILE A 53 -21.73 -3.34 -6.22
N PRO A 54 -22.11 -2.13 -6.67
CA PRO A 54 -23.51 -1.71 -6.61
C PRO A 54 -24.33 -2.48 -7.65
N GLU A 55 -25.48 -3.04 -7.27
CA GLU A 55 -26.34 -3.76 -8.22
C GLU A 55 -26.82 -2.87 -9.37
N LYS A 56 -27.33 -1.67 -9.05
CA LYS A 56 -27.98 -0.79 -10.04
C LYS A 56 -27.13 0.37 -10.54
N LYS A 57 -26.18 0.86 -9.74
CA LYS A 57 -25.38 2.04 -10.10
C LYS A 57 -24.24 1.65 -11.04
N THR A 58 -23.94 2.51 -11.99
CA THR A 58 -22.82 2.33 -12.93
C THR A 58 -21.48 2.77 -12.34
N LYS A 59 -21.47 3.50 -11.23
CA LYS A 59 -20.27 3.95 -10.54
C LYS A 59 -20.41 3.95 -9.02
N LEU A 60 -19.29 3.76 -8.34
CA LEU A 60 -19.12 3.91 -6.91
C LEU A 60 -17.79 4.62 -6.64
N GLU A 61 -17.83 5.69 -5.85
CA GLU A 61 -16.63 6.39 -5.39
C GLU A 61 -16.70 6.49 -3.87
N SER A 62 -15.58 6.23 -3.20
CA SER A 62 -15.52 6.23 -1.74
C SER A 62 -14.11 6.51 -1.23
N ASP A 63 -14.03 7.28 -0.16
CA ASP A 63 -12.80 7.56 0.58
C ASP A 63 -12.77 6.65 1.82
N LEU A 64 -11.74 5.80 1.91
CA LEU A 64 -11.50 4.96 3.06
C LEU A 64 -10.66 5.74 4.07
N ILE A 65 -11.33 6.25 5.10
CA ILE A 65 -10.72 7.06 6.17
C ILE A 65 -10.83 6.30 7.49
N ALA A 66 -9.73 6.23 8.23
CA ALA A 66 -9.66 5.68 9.58
C ALA A 66 -8.56 6.41 10.36
N ASP A 67 -8.67 6.50 11.68
CA ASP A 67 -7.65 7.13 12.55
C ASP A 67 -7.20 8.52 12.05
N ASP A 68 -8.17 9.34 11.62
CA ASP A 68 -7.98 10.68 11.04
C ASP A 68 -7.03 10.72 9.82
N LYS A 69 -6.92 9.60 9.10
CA LYS A 69 -6.06 9.44 7.91
C LYS A 69 -6.84 8.91 6.73
N LEU A 70 -6.55 9.44 5.55
CA LEU A 70 -6.99 8.88 4.28
C LEU A 70 -6.11 7.67 3.95
N TYR A 71 -6.70 6.47 3.95
CA TYR A 71 -6.02 5.24 3.56
C TYR A 71 -6.09 5.03 2.07
N ALA A 72 -7.28 5.14 1.47
CA ALA A 72 -7.45 4.94 0.04
C ALA A 72 -8.61 5.74 -0.54
N VAL A 73 -8.49 6.14 -1.80
CA VAL A 73 -9.60 6.66 -2.63
C VAL A 73 -9.93 5.59 -3.66
N VAL A 74 -11.18 5.13 -3.65
CA VAL A 74 -11.67 4.03 -4.46
C VAL A 74 -12.65 4.55 -5.50
N LYS A 75 -12.49 4.11 -6.75
CA LYS A 75 -13.39 4.39 -7.87
C LYS A 75 -13.68 3.08 -8.60
N LEU A 76 -14.95 2.70 -8.61
CA LEU A 76 -15.44 1.56 -9.38
C LEU A 76 -16.37 2.06 -10.47
N HIS A 77 -16.17 1.54 -11.67
CA HIS A 77 -17.02 1.79 -12.83
C HIS A 77 -17.48 0.45 -13.40
N LYS A 78 -18.78 0.31 -13.63
CA LYS A 78 -19.31 -0.76 -14.48
C LYS A 78 -19.00 -0.43 -15.92
N GLU A 79 -18.48 -1.41 -16.62
CA GLU A 79 -18.17 -1.38 -18.04
C GLU A 79 -19.03 -2.45 -18.73
N VAL A 80 -18.97 -2.51 -20.06
CA VAL A 80 -19.57 -3.63 -20.80
C VAL A 80 -18.89 -4.93 -20.35
N ASN A 81 -19.69 -5.90 -19.89
CA ASN A 81 -19.27 -7.23 -19.42
C ASN A 81 -18.35 -7.27 -18.19
N GLY A 82 -18.28 -6.20 -17.39
CA GLY A 82 -17.45 -6.23 -16.19
C GLY A 82 -17.37 -4.93 -15.44
N ILE A 83 -16.31 -4.80 -14.65
CA ILE A 83 -16.00 -3.60 -13.88
C ILE A 83 -14.53 -3.21 -14.05
N LYS A 84 -14.28 -1.92 -13.86
CA LYS A 84 -12.98 -1.33 -13.65
C LYS A 84 -12.94 -0.76 -12.24
N VAL A 85 -11.97 -1.20 -11.44
CA VAL A 85 -11.71 -0.68 -10.09
C VAL A 85 -10.36 0.03 -10.08
N GLU A 86 -10.35 1.27 -9.64
CA GLU A 86 -9.16 2.06 -9.35
C GLU A 86 -9.12 2.35 -7.85
N SER A 87 -8.03 1.98 -7.19
CA SER A 87 -7.81 2.30 -5.79
C SER A 87 -6.46 2.98 -5.66
N THR A 88 -6.47 4.21 -5.15
CA THR A 88 -5.24 4.96 -4.83
C THR A 88 -5.04 4.90 -3.32
N GLY A 89 -4.02 4.18 -2.87
CA GLY A 89 -3.65 4.09 -1.45
C GLY A 89 -2.61 5.13 -1.08
N PHE A 90 -2.71 5.65 0.14
CA PHE A 90 -1.87 6.73 0.66
C PHE A 90 -1.09 6.29 1.89
N TYR A 91 0.15 6.75 2.00
CA TYR A 91 0.95 6.66 3.21
C TYR A 91 2.02 7.76 3.24
N HIS A 92 1.99 8.62 4.26
CA HIS A 92 2.77 9.86 4.32
C HIS A 92 2.62 10.68 3.02
N SER A 93 3.71 10.93 2.30
CA SER A 93 3.73 11.65 1.02
C SER A 93 3.70 10.72 -0.20
N ASN A 94 3.46 9.43 0.00
CA ASN A 94 3.45 8.43 -1.08
C ASN A 94 2.02 8.04 -1.43
N GLU A 95 1.78 7.90 -2.73
CA GLU A 95 0.54 7.36 -3.27
C GLU A 95 0.83 6.23 -4.25
N VAL A 96 0.00 5.19 -4.21
CA VAL A 96 0.09 4.05 -5.13
C VAL A 96 -1.29 3.80 -5.70
N ARG A 97 -1.41 3.82 -7.03
CA ARG A 97 -2.66 3.50 -7.73
C ARG A 97 -2.62 2.08 -8.29
N ILE A 98 -3.58 1.27 -7.87
CA ILE A 98 -3.87 -0.04 -8.47
C ILE A 98 -5.11 0.09 -9.34
N LYS A 99 -5.05 -0.45 -10.56
CA LYS A 99 -6.18 -0.56 -11.47
C LYS A 99 -6.42 -2.03 -11.79
N VAL A 100 -7.64 -2.50 -11.56
CA VAL A 100 -8.07 -3.88 -11.79
C VAL A 100 -9.28 -3.89 -12.72
N TYR A 101 -9.28 -4.84 -13.65
CA TYR A 101 -10.40 -5.14 -14.52
C TYR A 101 -10.88 -6.56 -14.24
N LYS A 102 -12.20 -6.75 -14.12
CA LYS A 102 -12.82 -8.05 -13.85
C LYS A 102 -14.07 -8.19 -14.69
N SER A 103 -14.26 -9.34 -15.34
CA SER A 103 -15.51 -9.67 -16.02
C SER A 103 -16.60 -10.06 -15.02
N PHE A 104 -17.87 -9.91 -15.40
CA PHE A 104 -18.99 -10.37 -14.55
C PHE A 104 -18.90 -11.87 -14.26
N ASP A 105 -18.58 -12.70 -15.26
CA ASP A 105 -18.36 -14.14 -15.06
C ASP A 105 -17.29 -14.45 -14.00
N SER A 106 -16.19 -13.69 -14.00
CA SER A 106 -15.12 -13.86 -13.01
C SER A 106 -15.60 -13.44 -11.63
N LEU A 107 -16.37 -12.36 -11.53
CA LEU A 107 -16.89 -11.84 -10.27
C LEU A 107 -17.92 -12.79 -9.66
N GLU A 108 -18.77 -13.42 -10.47
CA GLU A 108 -19.69 -14.48 -10.04
C GLU A 108 -18.92 -15.70 -9.53
N LYS A 109 -17.92 -16.16 -10.29
CA LYS A 109 -17.07 -17.30 -9.89
C LYS A 109 -16.30 -17.02 -8.59
N ASP A 110 -15.82 -15.78 -8.42
CA ASP A 110 -15.07 -15.34 -7.25
C ASP A 110 -16.02 -15.02 -6.05
N GLY A 111 -17.34 -15.08 -6.23
CA GLY A 111 -18.34 -14.88 -5.17
C GLY A 111 -18.65 -13.41 -4.83
N TYR A 112 -18.29 -12.46 -5.69
CA TYR A 112 -18.56 -11.03 -5.51
C TYR A 112 -19.91 -10.58 -6.07
N LEU A 113 -20.54 -11.38 -6.94
CA LEU A 113 -21.89 -11.14 -7.46
C LEU A 113 -22.79 -12.32 -7.11
N LYS A 114 -24.01 -12.03 -6.64
CA LYS A 114 -25.07 -13.02 -6.48
C LYS A 114 -25.60 -13.40 -7.87
N LYS A 115 -25.96 -14.67 -8.07
CA LYS A 115 -26.64 -15.11 -9.29
C LYS A 115 -28.08 -14.59 -9.28
N GLU A 116 -28.55 -14.08 -10.41
CA GLU A 116 -29.96 -13.70 -10.56
C GLU A 116 -30.85 -14.94 -10.29
N GLY A 117 -31.59 -14.90 -9.17
CA GLY A 117 -32.50 -15.99 -8.76
C GLY A 117 -32.32 -16.52 -7.33
N GLU A 118 -31.26 -16.12 -6.61
CA GLU A 118 -31.12 -16.39 -5.17
C GLU A 118 -31.62 -15.19 -4.36
N GLU A 119 -32.94 -15.11 -4.16
CA GLU A 119 -33.56 -14.20 -3.18
C GLU A 119 -33.44 -14.80 -1.76
N GLU A 120 -33.13 -13.95 -0.77
CA GLU A 120 -33.20 -14.26 0.67
C GLU A 120 -34.64 -14.17 1.19
#